data_AF-A0A084AUY3-F1
#
_entry.id   AF-A0A084AUY3-F1
#
_cell.length_a   1.000
_cell.length_b   1.000
_cell.length_c   1.000
_cell.angle_alpha   90.00
_cell.angle_beta   90.00
_cell.angle_gamma   90.00
#
_symmetry.space_group_name_H-M   'P 1'
#
loop_
_entity.id
_entity.type
_entity.pdbx_description
1 polymer ?
#
loop_
_entity_poly.entity_id
_entity_poly.type
_entity_poly.pdbx_seq_one_letter_code
_entity_poly.pdbx_strand_id
1 'polypeptide(L)'
;MDFYSLSPEEQEMWLEGPALEPPPGITPNLDNPPNGNALALAVISIMFGLASIGMLMRLIIRRKMLHITDYVAMFAFACYIGQTYLFYDMIHESGYFVHQWDIRLRDLEQHFFSVFLISVIYVACISAIKAAIILELIRIFGSKGRRDMFFWTSRIVLCADVCWGIVVIILNNTSVTPHRALWDPLIPYTENFNIAVSTTCTSALNLVFDLVIFFLPQKVIWALNMKTSKKLAVSVIFAIGLLAIAAACGSLYSLGLWNYCETTCGHLVFCTPALPKITSALQTNPVVLTLRSWASASLKWMSRPSSLHSGGSSPKVSPNLIGYRDIDELAVRRYPSVSVMKSSVVESGYDMNTRGV
;
A
#
# COMPACT_ATOMS: atom_id res chain seq x y z
N MET A 1 0.47 32.35 -14.98
CA MET A 1 1.74 33.12 -14.95
C MET A 1 2.90 32.16 -15.20
N ASP A 2 3.90 32.54 -16.00
CA ASP A 2 5.15 31.76 -16.08
C ASP A 2 6.00 32.07 -14.85
N PHE A 3 6.18 31.11 -13.93
CA PHE A 3 6.97 31.28 -12.71
C PHE A 3 8.38 31.85 -12.98
N TYR A 4 8.99 31.43 -14.08
CA TYR A 4 10.32 31.86 -14.51
C TYR A 4 10.38 33.31 -15.04
N SER A 5 9.24 33.96 -15.26
CA SER A 5 9.17 35.36 -15.69
C SER A 5 9.16 36.37 -14.52
N LEU A 6 9.00 35.86 -13.28
CA LEU A 6 8.97 36.67 -12.07
C LEU A 6 10.39 37.08 -11.63
N SER A 7 10.49 38.17 -10.85
CA SER A 7 11.74 38.54 -10.20
C SER A 7 12.17 37.51 -9.15
N PRO A 8 13.47 37.41 -8.80
CA PRO A 8 13.93 36.43 -7.80
C PRO A 8 13.24 36.56 -6.44
N GLU A 9 12.94 37.79 -5.99
CA GLU A 9 12.25 38.04 -4.72
C GLU A 9 10.78 37.58 -4.77
N GLU A 10 10.10 37.76 -5.90
CA GLU A 10 8.76 37.24 -6.11
C GLU A 10 8.76 35.70 -6.16
N GLN A 11 9.73 35.08 -6.83
CA GLN A 11 9.85 33.62 -6.87
C GLN A 11 10.00 33.02 -5.46
N GLU A 12 10.84 33.62 -4.61
CA GLU A 12 10.99 33.18 -3.22
C GLU A 12 9.68 33.32 -2.43
N MET A 13 8.94 34.41 -2.63
CA MET A 13 7.65 34.62 -1.98
C MET A 13 6.61 33.57 -2.38
N TRP A 14 6.56 33.21 -3.67
CA TRP A 14 5.68 32.16 -4.18
C TRP A 14 6.07 30.77 -3.66
N LEU A 15 7.37 30.49 -3.55
CA LEU A 15 7.88 29.21 -3.05
C LEU A 15 7.62 28.98 -1.55
N GLU A 16 7.63 30.06 -0.76
CA GLU A 16 7.26 30.05 0.67
C GLU A 16 5.74 30.04 0.89
N GLY A 17 4.95 30.26 -0.17
CA GLY A 17 3.50 30.21 -0.14
C GLY A 17 2.91 28.78 -0.12
N PRO A 18 1.59 28.66 0.09
CA PRO A 18 0.90 27.37 0.08
C PRO A 18 0.87 26.78 -1.34
N ALA A 19 1.01 25.46 -1.44
CA ALA A 19 1.01 24.71 -2.70
C ALA A 19 -0.37 24.65 -3.39
N LEU A 20 -1.44 25.03 -2.67
CA LEU A 20 -2.79 25.19 -3.20
C LEU A 20 -3.49 26.34 -2.47
N GLU A 21 -4.32 27.10 -3.17
CA GLU A 21 -5.12 28.14 -2.53
C GLU A 21 -6.09 27.52 -1.50
N PRO A 22 -6.14 28.05 -0.27
CA PRO A 22 -7.03 27.54 0.76
C PRO A 22 -8.50 27.85 0.40
N PRO A 23 -9.45 26.97 0.77
CA PRO A 23 -10.87 27.28 0.67
C PRO A 23 -11.25 28.54 1.45
N PRO A 24 -12.30 29.27 1.05
CA PRO A 24 -12.74 30.47 1.75
C PRO A 24 -12.94 30.23 3.25
N GLY A 25 -12.25 31.02 4.08
CA GLY A 25 -12.34 30.94 5.54
C GLY A 25 -11.33 30.02 6.22
N ILE A 26 -10.40 29.39 5.48
CA ILE A 26 -9.31 28.59 6.03
C ILE A 26 -7.99 29.34 5.87
N THR A 27 -7.20 29.43 6.95
CA THR A 27 -5.84 29.96 6.93
C THR A 27 -4.84 28.80 6.88
N PRO A 28 -3.99 28.70 5.85
CA PRO A 28 -2.92 27.72 5.76
C PRO A 28 -2.03 27.70 7.00
N ASN A 29 -1.69 26.51 7.48
CA ASN A 29 -0.71 26.31 8.54
C ASN A 29 0.50 25.55 7.98
N LEU A 30 1.49 26.30 7.51
CA LEU A 30 2.69 25.79 6.84
C LEU A 30 3.79 25.33 7.79
N ASP A 31 3.76 25.74 9.06
CA ASP A 31 4.84 25.46 10.02
C ASP A 31 4.58 24.19 10.85
N ASN A 32 3.32 23.92 11.20
CA ASN A 32 2.94 22.71 11.91
C ASN A 32 1.55 22.24 11.47
N PRO A 33 1.43 21.70 10.26
CA PRO A 33 0.15 21.23 9.74
C PRO A 33 -0.42 20.10 10.59
N PRO A 34 -1.76 20.01 10.74
CA PRO A 34 -2.38 18.86 11.35
C PRO A 34 -2.05 17.61 10.52
N ASN A 35 -1.39 16.64 11.14
CA ASN A 35 -0.94 15.42 10.45
C ASN A 35 -1.42 14.15 11.17
N GLY A 36 -1.50 13.06 10.42
CA GLY A 36 -1.77 11.72 10.90
C GLY A 36 -0.51 10.85 10.94
N ASN A 37 0.66 11.46 11.13
CA ASN A 37 1.95 10.78 11.03
C ASN A 37 2.09 9.62 12.01
N ALA A 38 1.59 9.77 13.25
CA ALA A 38 1.63 8.72 14.26
C ALA A 38 0.85 7.47 13.81
N LEU A 39 -0.32 7.66 13.18
CA LEU A 39 -1.13 6.56 12.65
C LEU A 39 -0.42 5.89 11.47
N ALA A 40 0.07 6.67 10.51
CA ALA A 40 0.80 6.16 9.35
C ALA A 40 2.05 5.35 9.79
N LEU A 41 2.84 5.92 10.71
CA LEU A 41 4.02 5.27 11.28
C LEU A 41 3.68 3.93 11.94
N ALA A 42 2.62 3.89 12.75
CA ALA A 42 2.17 2.67 13.41
C ALA A 42 1.78 1.60 12.39
N VAL A 43 0.96 1.95 11.39
CA VAL A 43 0.50 1.02 10.36
C VAL A 43 1.66 0.48 9.53
N ILE A 44 2.52 1.36 9.01
CA ILE A 44 3.69 0.98 8.20
C ILE A 44 4.61 0.05 9.00
N SER A 45 4.92 0.39 10.26
CA SER A 45 5.81 -0.39 11.11
C SER A 45 5.26 -1.78 11.42
N ILE A 46 3.95 -1.89 11.72
CA ILE A 46 3.30 -3.18 11.99
C ILE A 46 3.31 -4.05 10.72
N MET A 47 2.94 -3.49 9.57
CA MET A 47 2.89 -4.23 8.30
C MET A 47 4.29 -4.68 7.86
N PHE A 48 5.29 -3.82 7.96
CA PHE A 48 6.69 -4.16 7.71
C PHE A 48 7.16 -5.29 8.63
N GLY A 49 6.87 -5.22 9.93
CA GLY A 49 7.21 -6.25 10.90
C GLY A 49 6.59 -7.60 10.56
N LEU A 50 5.30 -7.63 10.23
CA LEU A 50 4.59 -8.86 9.86
C LEU A 50 5.15 -9.51 8.60
N ALA A 51 5.37 -8.73 7.54
CA ALA A 51 5.96 -9.22 6.29
C ALA A 51 7.39 -9.74 6.51
N SER A 52 8.19 -9.01 7.29
CA SER A 52 9.58 -9.39 7.61
C SER A 52 9.67 -10.70 8.39
N ILE A 53 8.81 -10.87 9.41
CA ILE A 53 8.74 -12.12 10.18
C ILE A 53 8.36 -13.28 9.26
N GLY A 54 7.34 -13.11 8.41
CA GLY A 54 6.90 -14.13 7.46
C GLY A 54 8.01 -14.55 6.50
N MET A 55 8.72 -13.58 5.93
CA MET A 55 9.81 -13.82 4.99
C MET A 55 11.00 -14.50 5.67
N LEU A 56 11.40 -14.03 6.85
CA LEU A 56 12.51 -14.62 7.61
C LEU A 56 12.22 -16.07 8.00
N MET A 57 11.01 -16.35 8.51
CA MET A 57 10.59 -17.72 8.85
C MET A 57 10.68 -18.65 7.63
N ARG A 58 10.25 -18.17 6.46
CA ARG A 58 10.33 -18.94 5.22
C ARG A 58 11.78 -19.24 4.83
N LEU A 59 12.66 -18.25 4.87
CA LEU A 59 14.08 -18.41 4.53
C LEU A 59 14.77 -19.42 5.47
N ILE A 60 14.49 -19.36 6.79
CA ILE A 60 15.06 -20.29 7.77
C ILE A 60 14.64 -21.74 7.48
N ILE A 61 13.39 -21.96 7.07
CA ILE A 61 12.85 -23.29 6.74
C ILE A 61 13.40 -23.79 5.42
N ARG A 62 13.57 -22.91 4.42
CA ARG A 62 14.03 -23.26 3.07
C ARG A 62 15.54 -23.15 2.87
N ARG A 63 16.32 -22.83 3.92
CA ARG A 63 17.77 -22.58 3.85
C ARG A 63 18.59 -23.65 3.12
N LYS A 64 18.13 -24.91 3.12
CA LYS A 64 18.85 -26.03 2.48
C LYS A 64 18.44 -26.29 1.03
N MET A 65 17.34 -25.69 0.56
CA MET A 65 16.74 -25.93 -0.76
C MET A 65 16.07 -24.64 -1.25
N LEU A 66 16.88 -23.67 -1.68
CA LEU A 66 16.38 -22.46 -2.32
C LEU A 66 16.02 -22.74 -3.77
N HIS A 67 14.87 -22.23 -4.20
CA HIS A 67 14.43 -22.33 -5.58
C HIS A 67 14.29 -20.95 -6.21
N ILE A 68 14.13 -20.90 -7.53
CA ILE A 68 13.91 -19.65 -8.29
C ILE A 68 12.80 -18.80 -7.66
N THR A 69 11.73 -19.44 -7.17
CA THR A 69 10.64 -18.81 -6.41
C THR A 69 11.13 -17.98 -5.23
N ASP A 70 12.11 -18.47 -4.48
CA ASP A 70 12.61 -17.79 -3.29
C ASP A 70 13.52 -16.61 -3.66
N TYR A 71 14.28 -16.69 -4.77
CA TYR A 71 15.07 -15.56 -5.29
C TYR A 71 14.17 -14.42 -5.80
N VAL A 72 13.12 -14.74 -6.56
CA VAL A 72 12.16 -13.74 -7.05
C VAL A 72 11.44 -13.07 -5.87
N ALA A 73 11.06 -13.84 -4.84
CA ALA A 73 10.47 -13.29 -3.63
C ALA A 73 11.45 -12.43 -2.81
N MET A 74 12.74 -12.78 -2.78
CA MET A 74 13.77 -11.94 -2.15
C MET A 74 13.95 -10.61 -2.89
N PHE A 75 13.91 -10.61 -4.22
CA PHE A 75 13.90 -9.38 -5.01
C PHE A 75 12.66 -8.53 -4.72
N ALA A 76 11.46 -9.15 -4.69
CA ALA A 76 10.23 -8.44 -4.33
C ALA A 76 10.32 -7.82 -2.92
N PHE A 77 10.89 -8.55 -1.96
CA PHE A 77 11.10 -8.07 -0.60
C PHE A 77 12.14 -6.94 -0.52
N ALA A 78 13.19 -6.97 -1.34
CA ALA A 78 14.15 -5.87 -1.45
C ALA A 78 13.47 -4.59 -1.97
N CYS A 79 12.62 -4.70 -3.01
CA CYS A 79 11.80 -3.59 -3.46
C CYS A 79 10.85 -3.10 -2.36
N TYR A 80 10.26 -4.01 -1.58
CA TYR A 80 9.38 -3.67 -0.46
C TYR A 80 10.11 -2.91 0.67
N ILE A 81 11.37 -3.26 0.95
CA ILE A 81 12.21 -2.49 1.89
C ILE A 81 12.45 -1.08 1.35
N GLY A 82 12.82 -0.95 0.07
CA GLY A 82 13.03 0.36 -0.57
C GLY A 82 11.77 1.21 -0.55
N GLN A 83 10.61 0.61 -0.84
CA GLN A 83 9.31 1.26 -0.71
C GLN A 83 9.07 1.72 0.73
N THR A 84 9.28 0.85 1.71
CA THR A 84 9.09 1.16 3.14
C THR A 84 9.94 2.35 3.58
N TYR A 85 11.20 2.41 3.14
CA TYR A 85 12.09 3.54 3.41
C TYR A 85 11.51 4.86 2.89
N LEU A 86 11.05 4.91 1.64
CA LEU A 86 10.44 6.12 1.06
C LEU A 86 9.14 6.52 1.78
N PHE A 87 8.34 5.55 2.23
CA PHE A 87 7.15 5.85 3.03
C PHE A 87 7.52 6.48 4.39
N TYR A 88 8.62 6.07 5.02
CA TYR A 88 9.13 6.72 6.23
C TYR A 88 9.69 8.12 5.93
N ASP A 89 10.39 8.29 4.81
CA ASP A 89 10.96 9.58 4.39
C ASP A 89 9.87 10.65 4.20
N MET A 90 8.75 10.26 3.57
CA MET A 90 7.59 11.15 3.41
C MET A 90 6.98 11.65 4.73
N ILE A 91 7.17 10.93 5.86
CA ILE A 91 6.72 11.40 7.19
C ILE A 91 7.46 12.68 7.60
N HIS A 92 8.74 12.79 7.23
CA HIS A 92 9.61 13.90 7.59
C HIS A 92 9.47 15.11 6.66
N GLU A 93 9.10 14.88 5.40
CA GLU A 93 8.98 15.93 4.39
C GLU A 93 7.60 16.63 4.44
N SER A 94 6.56 15.88 4.08
CA SER A 94 5.21 16.41 3.79
C SER A 94 4.19 15.94 4.82
N GLY A 95 4.48 14.85 5.52
CA GLY A 95 3.56 14.21 6.43
C GLY A 95 2.40 13.52 5.71
N TYR A 96 1.67 12.72 6.47
CA TYR A 96 0.44 12.06 6.04
C TYR A 96 -0.76 12.83 6.57
N PHE A 97 -1.87 12.83 5.81
CA PHE A 97 -3.11 13.52 6.15
C PHE A 97 -3.00 15.05 6.22
N VAL A 98 -1.96 15.62 5.61
CA VAL A 98 -1.80 17.06 5.47
C VAL A 98 -2.52 17.51 4.19
N HIS A 99 -3.30 18.58 4.28
CA HIS A 99 -3.94 19.16 3.10
C HIS A 99 -2.91 19.88 2.23
N GLN A 100 -3.11 19.87 0.91
CA GLN A 100 -2.16 20.48 -0.02
C GLN A 100 -1.97 21.99 0.21
N TRP A 101 -3.00 22.71 0.70
CA TRP A 101 -2.89 24.12 1.07
C TRP A 101 -2.07 24.35 2.35
N ASP A 102 -1.76 23.31 3.12
CA ASP A 102 -0.89 23.36 4.30
C ASP A 102 0.55 22.88 4.00
N ILE A 103 0.87 22.61 2.73
CA ILE A 103 2.22 22.24 2.26
C ILE A 103 2.82 23.43 1.51
N ARG A 104 4.11 23.72 1.75
CA ARG A 104 4.83 24.78 1.03
C ARG A 104 5.12 24.35 -0.40
N LEU A 105 5.04 25.29 -1.35
CA LEU A 105 5.28 24.98 -2.76
C LEU A 105 6.69 24.44 -3.03
N ARG A 106 7.70 24.94 -2.29
CA ARG A 106 9.08 24.44 -2.38
C ARG A 106 9.27 22.95 -2.04
N ASP A 107 8.44 22.43 -1.13
CA ASP A 107 8.55 21.04 -0.65
C ASP A 107 7.80 20.06 -1.57
N LEU A 108 7.01 20.61 -2.50
CA LEU A 108 6.16 19.83 -3.41
C LEU A 108 6.98 19.07 -4.47
N GLU A 109 8.11 19.63 -4.93
CA GLU A 109 9.02 18.95 -5.86
C GLU A 109 9.54 17.64 -5.24
N GLN A 110 10.02 17.71 -3.99
CA GLN A 110 10.54 16.56 -3.27
C GLN A 110 9.43 15.54 -2.95
N HIS A 111 8.26 16.00 -2.53
CA HIS A 111 7.09 15.15 -2.30
C HIS A 111 6.70 14.34 -3.56
N PHE A 112 6.56 15.01 -4.72
CA PHE A 112 6.19 14.32 -5.94
C PHE A 112 7.29 13.39 -6.46
N PHE A 113 8.56 13.71 -6.20
CA PHE A 113 9.67 12.82 -6.52
C PHE A 113 9.60 11.52 -5.69
N SER A 114 9.34 11.63 -4.38
CA SER A 114 9.13 10.49 -3.49
C SER A 114 7.93 9.64 -3.93
N VAL A 115 6.80 10.26 -4.27
CA VAL A 115 5.59 9.56 -4.78
C VAL A 115 5.88 8.84 -6.11
N PHE A 116 6.63 9.48 -7.01
CA PHE A 116 7.04 8.86 -8.27
C PHE A 116 7.91 7.62 -8.04
N LEU A 117 8.94 7.72 -7.20
CA LEU A 117 9.81 6.59 -6.86
C LEU A 117 9.02 5.45 -6.19
N ILE A 118 8.14 5.77 -5.24
CA ILE A 118 7.25 4.80 -4.60
C ILE A 118 6.41 4.07 -5.65
N SER A 119 5.87 4.79 -6.64
CA SER A 119 5.03 4.22 -7.69
C SER A 119 5.82 3.25 -8.59
N VAL A 120 7.04 3.60 -9.00
CA VAL A 120 7.89 2.74 -9.83
C VAL A 120 8.33 1.49 -9.05
N ILE A 121 8.77 1.66 -7.81
CA ILE A 121 9.20 0.55 -6.94
C ILE A 121 8.02 -0.36 -6.61
N TYR A 122 6.83 0.20 -6.39
CA TYR A 122 5.60 -0.56 -6.18
C TYR A 122 5.33 -1.52 -7.35
N VAL A 123 5.38 -1.03 -8.59
CA VAL A 123 5.12 -1.86 -9.79
C VAL A 123 6.12 -3.01 -9.88
N ALA A 124 7.40 -2.75 -9.62
CA ALA A 124 8.43 -3.79 -9.59
C ALA A 124 8.17 -4.81 -8.47
N CYS A 125 7.81 -4.34 -7.27
CA CYS A 125 7.52 -5.17 -6.11
C CYS A 125 6.29 -6.08 -6.34
N ILE A 126 5.18 -5.50 -6.80
CA ILE A 126 3.90 -6.20 -6.95
C ILE A 126 3.98 -7.25 -8.07
N SER A 127 4.60 -6.93 -9.20
CA SER A 127 4.80 -7.91 -10.28
C SER A 127 5.74 -9.03 -9.83
N ALA A 128 6.84 -8.72 -9.14
CA ALA A 128 7.76 -9.74 -8.65
C ALA A 128 7.11 -10.67 -7.61
N ILE A 129 6.31 -10.15 -6.67
CA ILE A 129 5.64 -11.01 -5.67
C ILE A 129 4.52 -11.85 -6.31
N LYS A 130 3.75 -11.30 -7.27
CA LYS A 130 2.76 -12.05 -8.05
C LYS A 130 3.42 -13.18 -8.83
N ALA A 131 4.54 -12.89 -9.50
CA ALA A 131 5.35 -13.90 -10.18
C ALA A 131 5.83 -15.00 -9.22
N ALA A 132 6.33 -14.65 -8.04
CA ALA A 132 6.75 -15.61 -7.03
C ALA A 132 5.60 -16.51 -6.55
N ILE A 133 4.41 -15.94 -6.31
CA ILE A 133 3.20 -16.68 -5.95
C ILE A 133 2.82 -17.66 -7.06
N ILE A 134 2.74 -17.21 -8.32
CA ILE A 134 2.37 -18.07 -9.45
C ILE A 134 3.38 -19.22 -9.60
N LEU A 135 4.68 -18.94 -9.53
CA LEU A 135 5.72 -19.96 -9.62
C LEU A 135 5.61 -20.99 -8.48
N GLU A 136 5.27 -20.55 -7.27
CA GLU A 136 5.04 -21.46 -6.13
C GLU A 136 3.75 -22.29 -6.33
N LEU A 137 2.69 -21.71 -6.89
CA LEU A 137 1.46 -22.42 -7.24
C LEU A 137 1.70 -23.50 -8.31
N ILE A 138 2.46 -23.16 -9.36
CA ILE A 138 2.89 -24.12 -10.40
C ILE A 138 3.66 -25.26 -9.76
N ARG A 139 4.49 -24.98 -8.76
CA ARG A 139 5.28 -26.01 -8.09
C ARG A 139 4.46 -26.93 -7.19
N ILE A 140 3.50 -26.37 -6.45
CA ILE A 140 2.67 -27.13 -5.50
C ILE A 140 1.65 -28.00 -6.25
N PHE A 141 0.98 -27.41 -7.25
CA PHE A 141 -0.14 -28.05 -7.95
C PHE A 141 0.23 -28.62 -9.32
N GLY A 142 1.35 -28.21 -9.90
CA GLY A 142 1.84 -28.75 -11.16
C GLY A 142 2.26 -30.20 -11.01
N SER A 143 1.54 -31.08 -11.70
CA SER A 143 1.94 -32.48 -11.84
C SER A 143 3.27 -32.55 -12.59
N LYS A 144 4.29 -33.17 -11.99
CA LYS A 144 5.59 -33.40 -12.63
C LYS A 144 5.39 -34.22 -13.90
N GLY A 145 5.44 -33.56 -15.06
CA GLY A 145 5.34 -34.18 -16.38
C GLY A 145 4.00 -34.01 -17.11
N ARG A 146 2.93 -33.53 -16.47
CA ARG A 146 1.63 -33.30 -17.15
C ARG A 146 1.46 -31.84 -17.53
N ARG A 147 1.46 -31.55 -18.84
CA ARG A 147 1.20 -30.21 -19.40
C ARG A 147 -0.30 -29.90 -19.42
N ASP A 148 -0.88 -29.82 -18.23
CA ASP A 148 -2.31 -29.60 -18.03
C ASP A 148 -2.71 -28.14 -18.34
N MET A 149 -4.02 -27.86 -18.47
CA MET A 149 -4.55 -26.52 -18.69
C MET A 149 -4.07 -25.53 -17.60
N PHE A 150 -3.96 -26.00 -16.36
CA PHE A 150 -3.41 -25.25 -15.23
C PHE A 150 -1.98 -24.77 -15.48
N PHE A 151 -1.12 -25.64 -16.01
CA PHE A 151 0.29 -25.33 -16.26
C PHE A 151 0.41 -24.24 -17.34
N TRP A 152 -0.33 -24.37 -18.44
CA TRP A 152 -0.32 -23.37 -19.51
C TRP A 152 -0.92 -22.04 -19.07
N THR A 153 -2.07 -22.07 -18.37
CA THR A 153 -2.72 -20.86 -17.85
C THR A 153 -1.80 -20.11 -16.90
N SER A 154 -1.16 -20.80 -15.95
CA SER A 154 -0.25 -20.17 -14.99
C SER A 154 0.95 -19.51 -15.68
N ARG A 155 1.52 -20.14 -16.73
CA ARG A 155 2.64 -19.55 -17.48
C ARG A 155 2.23 -18.35 -18.32
N ILE A 156 1.04 -18.39 -18.93
CA ILE A 156 0.50 -17.25 -19.68
C ILE A 156 0.28 -16.06 -18.72
N VAL A 157 -0.35 -16.30 -17.58
CA VAL A 157 -0.59 -15.26 -16.56
C VAL A 157 0.73 -14.71 -16.02
N LEU A 158 1.71 -15.57 -15.73
CA LEU A 158 3.05 -15.14 -15.30
C LEU A 158 3.73 -14.24 -16.34
N CYS A 159 3.69 -14.65 -17.62
CA CYS A 159 4.28 -13.86 -18.69
C CYS A 159 3.55 -12.53 -18.87
N ALA A 160 2.22 -12.54 -18.84
CA ALA A 160 1.40 -11.35 -18.97
C ALA A 160 1.64 -10.37 -17.81
N ASP A 161 1.73 -10.85 -16.56
CA ASP A 161 2.02 -10.02 -15.38
C ASP A 161 3.39 -9.32 -15.51
N VAL A 162 4.45 -10.07 -15.83
CA VAL A 162 5.80 -9.52 -15.98
C VAL A 162 5.88 -8.53 -17.16
N CYS A 163 5.31 -8.89 -18.31
CA CYS A 163 5.27 -7.99 -19.47
C CYS A 163 4.49 -6.71 -19.14
N TRP A 164 3.35 -6.83 -18.47
CA TRP A 164 2.55 -5.69 -18.05
C TRP A 164 3.29 -4.79 -17.06
N GLY A 165 3.96 -5.37 -16.06
CA GLY A 165 4.79 -4.63 -15.10
C GLY A 165 5.88 -3.80 -15.79
N ILE A 166 6.57 -4.38 -16.78
CA ILE A 166 7.59 -3.65 -17.57
C ILE A 166 6.94 -2.50 -18.36
N VAL A 167 5.81 -2.74 -19.01
CA VAL A 167 5.07 -1.71 -19.77
C VAL A 167 4.68 -0.55 -18.85
N VAL A 168 4.12 -0.84 -17.66
CA VAL A 168 3.71 0.19 -16.71
C VAL A 168 4.89 1.00 -16.20
N ILE A 169 6.04 0.38 -15.93
CA ILE A 169 7.27 1.10 -15.56
C ILE A 169 7.68 2.07 -16.68
N ILE A 170 7.67 1.62 -17.93
CA ILE A 170 8.00 2.47 -19.09
C ILE A 170 7.00 3.63 -19.18
N LEU A 171 5.70 3.35 -19.14
CA LEU A 171 4.64 4.37 -19.21
C LEU A 171 4.78 5.40 -18.09
N ASN A 172 5.02 5.00 -16.85
CA ASN A 172 5.21 5.94 -15.75
C ASN A 172 6.40 6.88 -15.99
N ASN A 173 7.50 6.38 -16.57
CA ASN A 173 8.68 7.18 -16.87
C ASN A 173 8.52 8.07 -18.11
N THR A 174 7.67 7.68 -19.07
CA THR A 174 7.49 8.40 -20.36
C THR A 174 6.18 9.15 -20.46
N SER A 175 5.45 9.32 -19.35
CA SER A 175 4.12 9.95 -19.36
C SER A 175 4.13 11.42 -19.75
N VAL A 176 5.21 12.16 -19.47
CA VAL A 176 5.33 13.59 -19.79
C VAL A 176 6.71 13.93 -20.38
N THR A 177 6.78 15.06 -21.09
CA THR A 177 8.03 15.64 -21.61
C THR A 177 8.07 17.14 -21.30
N PRO A 178 9.17 17.67 -20.70
CA PRO A 178 10.40 16.98 -20.28
C PRO A 178 10.20 16.07 -19.05
N HIS A 179 11.04 15.04 -18.91
CA HIS A 179 10.92 14.02 -17.85
C HIS A 179 10.91 14.62 -16.42
N ARG A 180 11.65 15.72 -16.20
CA ARG A 180 11.69 16.42 -14.90
C ARG A 180 10.31 16.91 -14.43
N ALA A 181 9.39 17.20 -15.36
CA ALA A 181 8.06 17.67 -15.03
C ALA A 181 7.14 16.60 -14.40
N LEU A 182 7.62 15.35 -14.28
CA LEU A 182 6.94 14.32 -13.49
C LEU A 182 6.81 14.77 -12.03
N TRP A 183 7.92 15.24 -11.46
CA TRP A 183 8.02 15.62 -10.04
C TRP A 183 8.13 17.12 -9.82
N ASP A 184 8.62 17.90 -10.79
CA ASP A 184 8.65 19.36 -10.69
C ASP A 184 7.36 19.98 -11.28
N PRO A 185 6.46 20.51 -10.45
CA PRO A 185 5.19 21.08 -10.90
C PRO A 185 5.34 22.47 -11.54
N LEU A 186 6.49 23.13 -11.38
CA LEU A 186 6.75 24.47 -11.90
C LEU A 186 7.17 24.45 -13.38
N ILE A 187 7.55 23.28 -13.89
CA ILE A 187 7.98 23.11 -15.28
C ILE A 187 6.75 22.86 -16.17
N PRO A 188 6.58 23.65 -17.25
CA PRO A 188 5.53 23.38 -18.24
C PRO A 188 5.81 22.04 -18.93
N TYR A 189 4.77 21.24 -19.12
CA TYR A 189 4.89 19.90 -19.65
C TYR A 189 3.90 19.62 -20.76
N THR A 190 4.28 18.70 -21.65
CA THR A 190 3.39 18.08 -22.62
C THR A 190 3.10 16.65 -22.18
N GLU A 191 1.82 16.29 -22.12
CA GLU A 191 1.40 14.91 -21.89
C GLU A 191 1.61 14.08 -23.15
N ASN A 192 2.35 12.98 -23.02
CA ASN A 192 2.53 12.04 -24.13
C ASN A 192 1.29 11.17 -24.34
N PHE A 193 0.53 10.93 -23.27
CA PHE A 193 -0.75 10.23 -23.28
C PHE A 193 -1.55 10.61 -22.02
N ASN A 194 -2.85 10.32 -22.04
CA ASN A 194 -3.73 10.63 -20.92
C ASN A 194 -3.36 9.80 -19.67
N ILE A 195 -2.82 10.48 -18.66
CA ILE A 195 -2.35 9.87 -17.41
C ILE A 195 -3.50 9.21 -16.66
N ALA A 196 -4.68 9.84 -16.61
CA ALA A 196 -5.84 9.31 -15.88
C ALA A 196 -6.34 7.99 -16.49
N VAL A 197 -6.40 7.91 -17.82
CA VAL A 197 -6.77 6.68 -18.54
C VAL A 197 -5.71 5.59 -18.29
N SER A 198 -4.43 5.92 -18.40
CA SER A 198 -3.34 4.97 -18.15
C SER A 198 -3.36 4.39 -16.73
N THR A 199 -3.53 5.24 -15.72
CA THR A 199 -3.65 4.83 -14.32
C THR A 199 -4.87 3.95 -14.10
N THR A 200 -6.02 4.32 -14.67
CA THR A 200 -7.26 3.54 -14.57
C THR A 200 -7.09 2.15 -15.19
N CYS A 201 -6.49 2.07 -16.38
CA CYS A 201 -6.19 0.79 -17.04
C CYS A 201 -5.21 -0.06 -16.21
N THR A 202 -4.20 0.57 -15.62
CA THR A 202 -3.22 -0.10 -14.77
C THR A 202 -3.88 -0.71 -13.54
N SER A 203 -4.69 0.05 -12.81
CA SER A 203 -5.43 -0.44 -11.64
C SER A 203 -6.41 -1.56 -12.01
N ALA A 204 -7.14 -1.41 -13.12
CA ALA A 204 -8.09 -2.42 -13.59
C ALA A 204 -7.38 -3.73 -13.96
N LEU A 205 -6.28 -3.68 -14.71
CA LEU A 205 -5.52 -4.87 -15.09
C LEU A 205 -4.84 -5.51 -13.88
N ASN A 206 -4.32 -4.72 -12.96
CA ASN A 206 -3.76 -5.22 -11.70
C ASN A 206 -4.78 -6.05 -10.91
N LEU A 207 -6.02 -5.53 -10.78
CA LEU A 207 -7.14 -6.24 -10.16
C LEU A 207 -7.51 -7.52 -10.93
N VAL A 208 -7.50 -7.50 -12.27
CA VAL A 208 -7.75 -8.70 -13.07
C VAL A 208 -6.69 -9.77 -12.78
N PHE A 209 -5.41 -9.40 -12.70
CA PHE A 209 -4.35 -10.33 -12.31
C PHE A 209 -4.59 -10.92 -10.91
N ASP A 210 -5.00 -10.11 -9.94
CA ASP A 210 -5.30 -10.59 -8.59
C ASP A 210 -6.43 -11.62 -8.58
N LEU A 211 -7.53 -11.34 -9.29
CA LEU A 211 -8.65 -12.28 -9.40
C LEU A 211 -8.23 -13.58 -10.09
N VAL A 212 -7.47 -13.49 -11.19
CA VAL A 212 -7.01 -14.68 -11.91
C VAL A 212 -6.10 -15.53 -11.01
N ILE A 213 -5.11 -14.93 -10.35
CA ILE A 213 -4.19 -15.63 -9.44
C ILE A 213 -4.96 -16.25 -8.27
N PHE A 214 -5.98 -15.57 -7.75
CA PHE A 214 -6.84 -16.07 -6.69
C PHE A 214 -7.66 -17.30 -7.11
N PHE A 215 -8.28 -17.28 -8.28
CA PHE A 215 -9.12 -18.40 -8.75
C PHE A 215 -8.32 -19.60 -9.26
N LEU A 216 -7.08 -19.38 -9.67
CA LEU A 216 -6.19 -20.39 -10.25
C LEU A 216 -6.00 -21.63 -9.34
N PRO A 217 -5.62 -21.51 -8.05
CA PRO A 217 -5.55 -22.67 -7.15
C PRO A 217 -6.93 -23.20 -6.75
N GLN A 218 -7.97 -22.36 -6.71
CA GLN A 218 -9.31 -22.79 -6.32
C GLN A 218 -9.83 -23.86 -7.28
N LYS A 219 -9.73 -23.64 -8.60
CA LYS A 219 -10.18 -24.66 -9.58
C LYS A 219 -9.52 -26.02 -9.36
N VAL A 220 -8.22 -26.04 -9.04
CA VAL A 220 -7.48 -27.29 -8.80
C VAL A 220 -7.87 -27.94 -7.47
N ILE A 221 -7.98 -27.17 -6.39
CA ILE A 221 -8.34 -27.67 -5.06
C ILE A 221 -9.75 -28.29 -5.08
N TRP A 222 -10.68 -27.66 -5.80
CA TRP A 222 -12.05 -28.15 -5.90
C TRP A 222 -12.14 -29.46 -6.70
N ALA A 223 -11.27 -29.64 -7.71
CA ALA A 223 -11.12 -30.89 -8.45
C ALA A 223 -10.45 -32.02 -7.64
N LEU A 224 -9.77 -31.71 -6.54
CA LEU A 224 -9.08 -32.71 -5.71
C LEU A 224 -10.05 -33.37 -4.71
N ASN A 225 -10.01 -34.70 -4.58
CA ASN A 225 -10.96 -35.50 -3.78
C ASN A 225 -10.71 -35.43 -2.24
N MET A 226 -10.61 -34.22 -1.67
CA MET A 226 -10.44 -33.98 -0.23
C MET A 226 -11.77 -33.68 0.48
N LYS A 227 -11.86 -34.00 1.79
CA LYS A 227 -13.00 -33.64 2.66
C LYS A 227 -13.26 -32.13 2.60
N THR A 228 -14.52 -31.76 2.40
CA THR A 228 -15.01 -30.38 2.18
C THR A 228 -14.62 -29.39 3.28
N SER A 229 -14.45 -29.85 4.53
CA SER A 229 -13.99 -29.01 5.65
C SER A 229 -12.57 -28.46 5.46
N LYS A 230 -11.66 -29.22 4.83
CA LYS A 230 -10.30 -28.75 4.52
C LYS A 230 -10.27 -27.84 3.28
N LYS A 231 -11.15 -28.09 2.30
CA LYS A 231 -11.33 -27.21 1.12
C LYS A 231 -11.83 -25.83 1.55
N LEU A 232 -12.79 -25.79 2.47
CA LEU A 232 -13.36 -24.55 2.99
C LEU A 232 -12.33 -23.76 3.80
N ALA A 233 -11.55 -24.40 4.68
CA ALA A 233 -10.52 -23.71 5.47
C ALA A 233 -9.47 -22.99 4.59
N VAL A 234 -8.99 -23.64 3.52
CA VAL A 234 -8.02 -23.04 2.59
C VAL A 234 -8.66 -21.92 1.77
N SER A 235 -9.92 -22.08 1.33
CA SER A 235 -10.65 -21.05 0.59
C SER A 235 -10.95 -19.83 1.46
N VAL A 236 -11.26 -20.02 2.74
CA VAL A 236 -11.55 -18.95 3.70
C VAL A 236 -10.29 -18.14 4.02
N ILE A 237 -9.12 -18.75 4.17
CA ILE A 237 -7.86 -18.00 4.39
C ILE A 237 -7.57 -17.10 3.17
N PHE A 238 -7.76 -17.62 1.96
CA PHE A 238 -7.65 -16.83 0.74
C PHE A 238 -8.70 -15.72 0.64
N ALA A 239 -9.96 -16.01 0.99
CA ALA A 239 -11.06 -15.06 0.96
C ALA A 239 -10.94 -13.96 2.04
N ILE A 240 -10.37 -14.26 3.21
CA ILE A 240 -10.06 -13.27 4.25
C ILE A 240 -8.99 -12.30 3.74
N GLY A 241 -7.99 -12.78 2.98
CA GLY A 241 -7.05 -11.91 2.29
C GLY A 241 -7.75 -10.95 1.32
N LEU A 242 -8.69 -11.45 0.52
CA LEU A 242 -9.46 -10.65 -0.43
C LEU A 242 -10.43 -9.66 0.26
N LEU A 243 -11.06 -10.06 1.36
CA LEU A 243 -11.95 -9.20 2.16
C LEU A 243 -11.18 -8.15 2.96
N ALA A 244 -9.95 -8.45 3.40
CA ALA A 244 -9.07 -7.45 4.00
C ALA A 244 -8.65 -6.39 2.96
N ILE A 245 -8.38 -6.82 1.73
CA ILE A 245 -8.13 -5.93 0.59
C ILE A 245 -9.38 -5.11 0.27
N ALA A 246 -10.57 -5.71 0.22
CA ALA A 246 -11.82 -5.00 -0.05
C ALA A 246 -12.25 -4.04 1.09
N ALA A 247 -12.02 -4.40 2.36
CA ALA A 247 -12.25 -3.52 3.49
C ALA A 247 -11.25 -2.35 3.50
N ALA A 248 -10.00 -2.60 3.12
CA ALA A 248 -9.02 -1.55 2.86
C ALA A 248 -9.44 -0.64 1.69
N CYS A 249 -10.14 -1.16 0.66
CA CYS A 249 -10.69 -0.33 -0.43
C CYS A 249 -11.66 0.74 0.10
N GLY A 250 -12.48 0.41 1.09
CA GLY A 250 -13.47 1.33 1.64
C GLY A 250 -12.87 2.44 2.51
N SER A 251 -11.80 2.13 3.25
CA SER A 251 -11.24 3.05 4.26
C SER A 251 -10.05 3.89 3.78
N LEU A 252 -9.38 3.56 2.67
CA LEU A 252 -8.09 4.16 2.25
C LEU A 252 -8.11 4.91 0.92
N TYR A 253 -9.28 5.25 0.36
CA TYR A 253 -9.40 5.93 -0.94
C TYR A 253 -8.65 7.28 -1.04
N SER A 254 -8.15 7.83 0.08
CA SER A 254 -7.49 9.13 0.15
C SER A 254 -5.95 9.12 0.30
N LEU A 255 -5.29 7.96 0.45
CA LEU A 255 -3.90 7.94 0.94
C LEU A 255 -3.10 6.83 0.25
N GLY A 256 -1.93 7.13 -0.34
CA GLY A 256 -1.06 6.17 -1.03
C GLY A 256 -0.64 4.90 -0.27
N LEU A 257 -1.11 4.70 0.96
CA LEU A 257 -1.01 3.49 1.79
C LEU A 257 -1.67 2.25 1.17
N TRP A 258 -2.62 2.41 0.24
CA TRP A 258 -3.22 1.27 -0.48
C TRP A 258 -2.16 0.36 -1.10
N ASN A 259 -1.23 0.96 -1.85
CA ASN A 259 -0.15 0.25 -2.54
C ASN A 259 0.72 -0.52 -1.56
N TYR A 260 0.94 0.04 -0.37
CA TYR A 260 1.71 -0.60 0.69
C TYR A 260 0.97 -1.80 1.28
N CYS A 261 -0.33 -1.66 1.57
CA CYS A 261 -1.14 -2.78 2.07
C CYS A 261 -1.16 -3.95 1.09
N GLU A 262 -1.33 -3.66 -0.20
CA GLU A 262 -1.36 -4.68 -1.25
C GLU A 262 -0.04 -5.46 -1.33
N THR A 263 1.10 -4.77 -1.34
CA THR A 263 2.42 -5.43 -1.36
C THR A 263 2.66 -6.24 -0.08
N THR A 264 2.29 -5.74 1.10
CA THR A 264 2.36 -6.51 2.35
C THR A 264 1.52 -7.80 2.27
N CYS A 265 0.28 -7.69 1.79
CA CYS A 265 -0.61 -8.83 1.63
C CYS A 265 -0.03 -9.88 0.68
N GLY A 266 0.55 -9.46 -0.45
CA GLY A 266 1.25 -10.35 -1.37
C GLY A 266 2.35 -11.16 -0.69
N HIS A 267 3.18 -10.52 0.14
CA HIS A 267 4.25 -11.19 0.88
C HIS A 267 3.70 -12.19 1.90
N LEU A 268 2.64 -11.83 2.65
CA LEU A 268 2.01 -12.72 3.61
C LEU A 268 1.35 -13.93 2.94
N VAL A 269 0.66 -13.73 1.82
CA VAL A 269 0.06 -14.79 1.00
C VAL A 269 1.16 -15.72 0.49
N PHE A 270 2.26 -15.18 -0.03
CA PHE A 270 3.40 -15.99 -0.48
C PHE A 270 3.99 -16.83 0.66
N CYS A 271 4.00 -16.33 1.90
CA CYS A 271 4.49 -17.06 3.07
C CYS A 271 3.52 -18.14 3.58
N THR A 272 2.23 -18.07 3.23
CA THR A 272 1.16 -18.94 3.75
C THR A 272 1.39 -20.45 3.52
N PRO A 273 1.83 -20.93 2.34
CA PRO A 273 2.10 -22.36 2.12
C PRO A 273 3.20 -22.94 3.02
N ALA A 274 4.05 -22.10 3.61
CA ALA A 274 5.05 -22.53 4.59
C ALA A 274 4.49 -22.65 6.01
N LEU A 275 3.35 -22.03 6.32
CA LEU A 275 2.76 -21.97 7.67
C LEU A 275 2.51 -23.32 8.33
N PRO A 276 2.00 -24.37 7.65
CA PRO A 276 1.77 -25.66 8.31
C PRO A 276 3.07 -26.29 8.86
N LYS A 277 4.18 -26.13 8.13
CA LYS A 277 5.52 -26.58 8.56
C LYS A 277 6.07 -25.68 9.67
N ILE A 278 5.77 -24.37 9.62
CA ILE A 278 6.10 -23.41 10.67
C ILE A 278 5.38 -23.77 11.97
N THR A 279 4.06 -24.01 11.94
CA THR A 279 3.28 -24.33 13.13
C THR A 279 3.70 -25.65 13.76
N SER A 280 4.00 -26.67 12.94
CA SER A 280 4.52 -27.93 13.45
C SER A 280 5.93 -27.77 14.01
N ALA A 281 6.81 -26.99 13.37
CA ALA A 281 8.17 -26.73 13.86
C ALA A 281 8.18 -25.88 15.13
N LEU A 282 7.33 -24.86 15.22
CA LEU A 282 7.15 -23.99 16.39
C LEU A 282 6.56 -24.77 17.57
N GLN A 283 5.64 -25.71 17.34
CA GLN A 283 5.12 -26.60 18.39
C GLN A 283 6.19 -27.53 18.96
N THR A 284 7.19 -27.89 18.17
CA THR A 284 8.33 -28.73 18.62
C THR A 284 9.52 -27.94 19.14
N ASN A 285 9.55 -26.60 19.02
CA ASN A 285 10.74 -25.81 19.34
C ASN A 285 10.73 -25.37 20.83
N PRO A 286 11.73 -25.75 21.64
CA PRO A 286 11.75 -25.47 23.07
C PRO A 286 11.70 -23.97 23.41
N VAL A 287 12.28 -23.10 22.58
CA VAL A 287 12.27 -21.65 22.80
C VAL A 287 10.87 -21.05 22.70
N VAL A 288 10.06 -21.56 21.77
CA VAL A 288 8.69 -21.08 21.53
C VAL A 288 7.73 -21.56 22.62
N LEU A 289 7.99 -22.77 23.15
CA LEU A 289 7.28 -23.29 24.32
C LEU A 289 7.58 -22.44 25.56
N THR A 290 8.82 -21.98 25.74
CA THR A 290 9.21 -21.05 26.81
C THR A 290 8.57 -19.67 26.62
N LEU A 291 8.56 -19.11 25.41
CA LEU A 291 7.89 -17.83 25.17
C LEU A 291 6.37 -17.91 25.36
N ARG A 292 5.74 -19.03 24.98
CA ARG A 292 4.32 -19.29 25.26
C ARG A 292 4.04 -19.41 26.75
N SER A 293 4.90 -20.08 27.52
CA SER A 293 4.73 -20.18 28.97
C SER A 293 4.83 -18.80 29.62
N TRP A 294 5.76 -17.96 29.17
CA TRP A 294 5.90 -16.57 29.63
C TRP A 294 4.72 -15.67 29.23
N ALA A 295 4.24 -15.76 28.00
CA ALA A 295 3.06 -15.01 27.54
C ALA A 295 1.79 -15.42 28.29
N SER A 296 1.63 -16.71 28.57
CA SER A 296 0.50 -17.22 29.36
C SER A 296 0.61 -16.84 30.84
N ALA A 297 1.83 -16.75 31.39
CA ALA A 297 2.08 -16.32 32.76
C ALA A 297 1.80 -14.82 32.95
N SER A 298 2.18 -13.99 31.96
CA SER A 298 1.89 -12.55 31.95
C SER A 298 0.40 -12.25 31.76
N LEU A 299 -0.31 -12.99 30.90
CA LEU A 299 -1.78 -12.88 30.81
C LEU A 299 -2.46 -13.27 32.13
N LYS A 300 -2.01 -14.37 32.76
CA LYS A 300 -2.54 -14.82 34.06
C LYS A 300 -2.30 -13.80 35.17
N TRP A 301 -1.16 -13.13 35.16
CA TRP A 301 -0.83 -12.06 36.10
C TRP A 301 -1.73 -10.84 35.92
N MET A 302 -2.06 -10.46 34.68
CA MET A 302 -2.98 -9.36 34.38
C MET A 302 -4.44 -9.68 34.74
N SER A 303 -4.85 -10.95 34.68
CA SER A 303 -6.22 -11.37 35.02
C SER A 303 -6.45 -11.67 36.52
N ARG A 304 -5.50 -11.37 37.41
CA ARG A 304 -5.73 -11.48 38.87
C ARG A 304 -6.65 -10.34 39.32
N PRO A 305 -7.84 -10.63 39.90
CA PRO A 305 -8.68 -9.58 40.45
C PRO A 305 -7.97 -8.96 41.65
N SER A 306 -7.78 -7.64 41.62
CA SER A 306 -7.31 -6.87 42.77
C SER A 306 -8.42 -6.80 43.82
N SER A 307 -8.46 -7.76 44.72
CA SER A 307 -9.25 -7.65 45.94
C SER A 307 -8.48 -6.76 46.92
N LEU A 308 -8.89 -5.49 47.09
CA LEU A 308 -8.98 -4.81 48.40
C LEU A 308 -9.37 -3.31 48.27
N HIS A 309 -10.28 -2.93 49.17
CA HIS A 309 -10.73 -1.60 49.60
C HIS A 309 -11.88 -0.90 48.83
N SER A 310 -13.06 -1.07 49.45
CA SER A 310 -14.27 -0.25 49.32
C SER A 310 -14.10 1.16 49.86
N GLY A 311 -14.70 2.14 49.18
CA GLY A 311 -15.08 3.43 49.77
C GLY A 311 -14.84 4.61 48.83
N GLY A 312 -15.89 5.15 48.20
CA GLY A 312 -15.82 6.44 47.54
C GLY A 312 -16.82 6.65 46.40
N SER A 313 -17.90 7.36 46.71
CA SER A 313 -18.88 8.05 45.86
C SER A 313 -18.57 8.25 44.35
N SER A 314 -19.53 7.87 43.50
CA SER A 314 -19.60 8.20 42.08
C SER A 314 -19.95 9.67 41.80
N PRO A 315 -19.38 10.29 40.76
CA PRO A 315 -20.05 11.31 39.96
C PRO A 315 -20.44 10.76 38.58
N LYS A 316 -21.67 11.10 38.17
CA LYS A 316 -22.26 10.83 36.85
C LYS A 316 -21.53 11.63 35.77
N VAL A 317 -21.25 11.01 34.62
CA VAL A 317 -20.86 11.69 33.38
C VAL A 317 -21.82 11.26 32.27
N SER A 318 -22.45 12.25 31.64
CA SER A 318 -23.43 12.14 30.56
C SER A 318 -22.80 11.68 29.23
N PRO A 319 -23.56 11.02 28.34
CA PRO A 319 -23.05 10.58 27.05
C PRO A 319 -23.32 11.65 25.98
N ASN A 320 -22.26 12.24 25.42
CA ASN A 320 -22.33 12.90 24.11
C ASN A 320 -21.29 12.22 23.20
N LEU A 321 -21.68 11.08 22.63
CA LEU A 321 -20.99 10.51 21.46
C LEU A 321 -21.62 11.12 20.22
N ILE A 322 -20.88 11.99 19.53
CA ILE A 322 -21.18 12.34 18.14
C ILE A 322 -20.95 11.06 17.32
N GLY A 323 -21.99 10.66 16.59
CA GLY A 323 -22.03 9.40 15.86
C GLY A 323 -21.09 9.40 14.66
N TYR A 324 -20.38 8.29 14.47
CA TYR A 324 -19.49 8.00 13.34
C TYR A 324 -20.16 8.05 11.96
N ARG A 325 -21.49 8.22 11.90
CA ARG A 325 -22.29 8.24 10.66
C ARG A 325 -22.30 9.58 9.93
N ASP A 326 -21.96 10.68 10.59
CA ASP A 326 -22.05 12.02 9.99
C ASP A 326 -20.77 12.41 9.22
N ILE A 327 -19.70 11.60 9.30
CA ILE A 327 -18.44 11.84 8.58
C ILE A 327 -18.49 11.28 7.15
N ASP A 328 -19.35 10.30 6.88
CA ASP A 328 -19.42 9.61 5.59
C ASP A 328 -20.09 10.46 4.48
N GLU A 329 -21.04 11.35 4.82
CA GLU A 329 -21.76 12.13 3.78
C GLU A 329 -20.97 13.33 3.22
N LEU A 330 -19.92 13.80 3.91
CA LEU A 330 -19.09 14.92 3.43
C LEU A 330 -17.88 14.48 2.59
N ALA A 331 -17.44 13.23 2.70
CA ALA A 331 -16.26 12.72 2.00
C ALA A 331 -16.49 12.35 0.52
N VAL A 332 -17.76 12.20 0.09
CA VAL A 332 -18.14 11.65 -1.23
C VAL A 332 -17.90 12.63 -2.39
N ARG A 333 -17.58 13.91 -2.15
CA ARG A 333 -17.63 14.95 -3.21
C ARG A 333 -16.32 15.58 -3.69
N ARG A 334 -15.12 15.26 -3.17
CA ARG A 334 -13.97 16.16 -3.35
C ARG A 334 -12.56 15.57 -3.51
N TYR A 335 -12.37 14.46 -4.21
CA TYR A 335 -11.00 14.06 -4.57
C TYR A 335 -10.90 13.61 -6.03
N PRO A 336 -10.35 14.47 -6.90
CA PRO A 336 -10.05 14.06 -8.25
C PRO A 336 -8.59 13.54 -8.34
N SER A 337 -8.29 12.78 -9.39
CA SER A 337 -6.99 12.11 -9.60
C SER A 337 -5.81 13.09 -9.66
N VAL A 338 -4.58 12.60 -9.47
CA VAL A 338 -3.31 13.38 -9.54
C VAL A 338 -3.22 14.26 -10.80
N SER A 339 -3.81 13.84 -11.91
CA SER A 339 -3.93 14.63 -13.15
C SER A 339 -4.82 15.88 -13.01
N VAL A 340 -5.91 15.78 -12.24
CA VAL A 340 -6.80 16.91 -11.93
C VAL A 340 -6.19 17.79 -10.83
N MET A 341 -5.33 17.24 -9.99
CA MET A 341 -4.58 17.96 -8.97
C MET A 341 -3.52 18.88 -9.60
N LYS A 342 -2.85 18.43 -10.68
CA LYS A 342 -2.01 19.30 -11.53
C LYS A 342 -2.86 20.28 -12.32
N SER A 343 -4.01 19.87 -12.87
CA SER A 343 -4.89 20.80 -13.61
C SER A 343 -5.46 21.90 -12.72
N SER A 344 -5.76 21.65 -11.44
CA SER A 344 -6.25 22.68 -10.52
C SER A 344 -5.20 23.71 -10.15
N VAL A 345 -3.91 23.32 -10.07
CA VAL A 345 -2.79 24.25 -9.89
C VAL A 345 -2.60 25.11 -11.14
N VAL A 346 -2.81 24.52 -12.33
CA VAL A 346 -2.74 25.23 -13.62
C VAL A 346 -3.98 26.11 -13.89
N GLU A 347 -5.18 25.68 -13.50
CA GLU A 347 -6.46 26.40 -13.66
C GLU A 347 -6.59 27.58 -12.67
N SER A 348 -6.10 27.44 -11.43
CA SER A 348 -5.99 28.59 -10.49
C SER A 348 -5.10 29.70 -11.06
N GLY A 349 -4.09 29.33 -11.84
CA GLY A 349 -3.24 30.25 -12.60
C GLY A 349 -3.92 30.92 -13.80
N TYR A 350 -5.07 30.40 -14.26
CA TYR A 350 -5.87 30.95 -15.37
C TYR A 350 -7.02 31.84 -14.88
N ASP A 351 -7.69 31.48 -13.77
CA ASP A 351 -8.89 32.18 -13.28
C ASP A 351 -8.61 33.58 -12.69
N MET A 352 -7.36 33.87 -12.29
CA MET A 352 -6.93 35.22 -11.89
C MET A 352 -6.90 36.23 -13.05
N ASN A 353 -6.93 35.79 -14.31
CA ASN A 353 -6.86 36.68 -15.48
C ASN A 353 -8.25 37.23 -15.89
N THR A 354 -9.34 36.71 -15.32
CA THR A 354 -10.72 37.11 -15.63
C THR A 354 -11.41 37.95 -14.55
N ARG A 355 -10.74 38.23 -13.43
CA ARG A 355 -11.25 39.12 -12.36
C ARG A 355 -10.40 40.36 -12.09
N GLY A 356 -9.45 40.66 -12.98
CA GLY A 356 -8.61 41.85 -12.94
C GLY A 356 -8.74 42.72 -14.19
N VAL A 357 -9.97 43.11 -14.56
CA VAL A 357 -10.27 44.30 -15.38
C VAL A 357 -11.48 45.01 -14.79
#